data_AF-A0A1W9RKF4-F1
#
_entry.id   AF-A0A1W9RKF4-F1
#
_cell.length_a   1.000
_cell.length_b   1.000
_cell.length_c   1.000
_cell.angle_alpha   90.00
_cell.angle_beta   90.00
_cell.angle_gamma   90.00
#
_symmetry.space_group_name_H-M   'P 1'
#
loop_
_entity.id
_entity.type
_entity.pdbx_description
1 polymer ?
#
loop_
_entity_poly.entity_id
_entity_poly.type
_entity_poly.pdbx_seq_one_letter_code
_entity_poly.pdbx_strand_id
1 'polypeptide(L)'
;MVTSHGPPDFRDASGIRVPAEDVKLEGSILQNGSPLTAWAFKKGLDPIGNWGNYIVTIAVFLFAISTAISWSYYGDRSIEYLFGSKAIMPYRFVFVVVHFLGAIFSLELVWGFGDTALGLMAIPNLIAILALSGVARRLSVDYFSRSHKRYKSHIWKK
;
A
#
# COMPACT_ATOMS: atom_id res chain seq x y z
N MET A 1 8.20 -48.04 -2.54
CA MET A 1 7.55 -48.41 -1.26
C MET A 1 6.70 -47.22 -0.84
N VAL A 2 5.43 -47.22 -1.26
CA VAL A 2 4.48 -46.12 -1.04
C VAL A 2 3.91 -46.28 0.36
N THR A 3 4.22 -45.37 1.28
CA THR A 3 3.59 -45.34 2.61
C THR A 3 2.22 -44.70 2.47
N SER A 4 1.17 -45.45 2.79
CA SER A 4 -0.20 -44.96 2.89
C SER A 4 -0.32 -44.06 4.13
N HIS A 5 0.04 -42.79 4.02
CA HIS A 5 -0.44 -41.82 5.00
C HIS A 5 -1.89 -41.50 4.66
N GLY A 6 -2.81 -42.12 5.42
CA GLY A 6 -4.21 -41.71 5.46
C GLY A 6 -4.35 -40.26 5.91
N PRO A 7 -5.57 -39.68 5.81
CA PRO A 7 -5.81 -38.28 6.18
C PRO A 7 -5.32 -38.00 7.63
N PRO A 8 -4.83 -36.78 7.91
CA PRO A 8 -4.34 -36.41 9.23
C PRO A 8 -5.40 -36.66 10.31
N ASP A 9 -4.99 -37.27 11.43
CA ASP A 9 -5.89 -37.61 12.55
C ASP A 9 -6.16 -36.33 13.36
N PHE A 10 -7.24 -35.62 13.03
CA PHE A 10 -7.67 -34.45 13.78
C PHE A 10 -8.46 -34.90 15.00
N ARG A 11 -8.10 -34.37 16.17
CA ARG A 11 -8.81 -34.64 17.43
C ARG A 11 -9.26 -33.33 18.05
N ASP A 12 -10.48 -33.32 18.57
CA ASP A 12 -11.01 -32.16 19.30
C ASP A 12 -10.39 -32.04 20.72
N ALA A 13 -10.75 -30.99 21.45
CA ALA A 13 -10.27 -30.75 22.81
C ALA A 13 -10.71 -31.83 23.83
N SER A 14 -11.67 -32.68 23.48
CA SER A 14 -12.12 -33.84 24.27
C SER A 14 -11.45 -35.15 23.86
N GLY A 15 -10.57 -35.12 22.85
CA GLY A 15 -9.80 -36.25 22.37
C GLY A 15 -10.53 -37.15 21.36
N ILE A 16 -11.72 -36.74 20.90
CA ILE A 16 -12.53 -37.46 19.92
C ILE A 16 -11.98 -37.20 18.51
N ARG A 17 -11.94 -38.25 17.67
CA ARG A 17 -11.54 -38.13 16.27
C ARG A 17 -12.59 -37.35 15.48
N VAL A 18 -12.14 -36.30 14.80
CA VAL A 18 -12.95 -35.46 13.92
C VAL A 18 -12.61 -35.85 12.48
N PRO A 19 -13.60 -36.29 11.67
CA PRO A 19 -13.35 -36.55 10.26
C PRO A 19 -12.92 -35.24 9.56
N ALA A 20 -11.98 -35.33 8.61
CA ALA A 20 -11.34 -34.15 8.00
C ALA A 20 -12.33 -33.18 7.33
N GLU A 21 -13.52 -33.66 6.97
CA GLU A 21 -14.63 -32.86 6.42
C GLU A 21 -15.35 -31.98 7.45
N ASP A 22 -15.30 -32.35 8.73
CA ASP A 22 -15.96 -31.63 9.83
C ASP A 22 -15.00 -30.73 10.62
N VAL A 23 -13.73 -30.64 10.21
CA VAL A 23 -12.74 -29.74 10.82
C VAL A 23 -13.02 -28.30 10.37
N LYS A 24 -13.98 -27.66 11.04
CA LYS A 24 -14.19 -26.21 10.96
C LYS A 24 -13.09 -25.49 11.73
N LEU A 25 -12.11 -24.97 11.00
CA LEU A 25 -11.13 -24.02 11.53
C LEU A 25 -11.83 -22.67 11.78
N GLU A 26 -12.55 -22.54 12.89
CA GLU A 26 -13.08 -21.24 13.33
C GLU A 26 -11.95 -20.40 13.93
N GLY A 27 -11.46 -19.46 13.14
CA GLY A 27 -10.56 -18.41 13.59
C GLY A 27 -11.00 -17.07 13.03
N SER A 28 -10.82 -16.01 13.79
CA SER A 28 -11.02 -14.62 13.34
C SER A 28 -9.97 -14.15 12.32
N ILE A 29 -9.47 -15.07 11.48
CA ILE A 29 -8.53 -14.84 10.37
C ILE A 29 -9.22 -14.24 9.13
N LEU A 30 -10.56 -14.24 9.09
CA LEU A 30 -11.35 -13.55 8.05
C LEU A 30 -11.46 -12.04 8.27
N GLN A 31 -10.85 -11.49 9.34
CA GLN A 31 -10.77 -10.05 9.55
C GLN A 31 -9.83 -9.44 8.49
N ASN A 32 -10.25 -8.32 7.88
CA ASN A 32 -9.39 -7.54 6.98
C ASN A 32 -8.04 -7.19 7.65
N GLY A 33 -6.98 -6.96 6.86
CA GLY A 33 -5.61 -6.83 7.38
C GLY A 33 -5.40 -5.75 8.47
N SER A 34 -6.19 -4.66 8.43
CA SER A 34 -6.11 -3.58 9.43
C SER A 34 -6.61 -4.02 10.83
N PRO A 35 -7.85 -4.54 11.00
CA PRO A 35 -8.30 -5.08 12.30
C PRO A 35 -7.41 -6.18 12.86
N LEU A 36 -6.88 -7.06 12.00
CA LEU A 36 -6.00 -8.16 12.43
C LEU A 36 -4.67 -7.62 12.99
N THR A 37 -4.10 -6.61 12.35
CA THR A 37 -2.88 -5.94 12.83
C THR A 37 -3.13 -5.24 14.17
N ALA A 38 -4.25 -4.54 14.32
CA ALA A 38 -4.61 -3.90 15.58
C ALA A 38 -4.79 -4.92 16.71
N TRP A 39 -5.41 -6.08 16.42
CA TRP A 39 -5.56 -7.17 17.38
C TRP A 39 -4.23 -7.80 17.78
N ALA A 40 -3.34 -8.04 16.80
CA ALA A 40 -2.00 -8.58 17.06
C ALA A 40 -1.17 -7.63 17.94
N PHE A 41 -1.21 -6.32 17.66
CA PHE A 41 -0.50 -5.32 18.47
C PHE A 41 -1.10 -5.19 19.87
N LYS A 42 -2.42 -5.27 20.02
CA LYS A 42 -3.06 -5.35 21.34
C LYS A 42 -2.49 -6.52 22.14
N LYS A 43 -2.59 -7.74 21.58
CA LYS A 43 -2.12 -8.97 22.25
C LYS A 43 -0.61 -8.98 22.53
N GLY A 44 0.19 -8.45 21.61
CA GLY A 44 1.66 -8.39 21.75
C GLY A 44 2.14 -7.36 22.77
N LEU A 45 1.38 -6.27 22.96
CA LEU A 45 1.72 -5.19 23.89
C LEU A 45 0.97 -5.29 25.23
N ASP A 46 0.07 -6.27 25.41
CA ASP A 46 -0.64 -6.54 26.66
C ASP A 46 0.26 -6.53 27.93
N PRO A 47 1.52 -7.03 27.92
CA PRO A 47 2.41 -6.95 29.08
C PRO A 47 2.82 -5.52 29.49
N ILE A 48 2.76 -4.57 28.56
CA ILE A 48 3.17 -3.16 28.74
C ILE A 48 1.93 -2.26 28.85
N GLY A 49 0.80 -2.71 28.31
CA GLY A 49 -0.53 -2.16 28.55
C GLY A 49 -1.49 -2.32 27.38
N ASN A 50 -2.79 -2.19 27.66
CA ASN A 50 -3.89 -2.40 26.73
C ASN A 50 -4.15 -1.20 25.79
N TRP A 51 -3.10 -0.72 25.11
CA TRP A 51 -3.15 0.45 24.22
C TRP A 51 -2.49 0.20 22.85
N GLY A 52 -2.04 -1.03 22.59
CA GLY A 52 -1.40 -1.41 21.33
C GLY A 52 -2.26 -1.19 20.08
N ASN A 53 -3.59 -1.28 20.21
CA ASN A 53 -4.53 -0.99 19.14
C ASN A 53 -4.53 0.50 18.72
N TYR A 54 -4.38 1.44 19.66
CA TYR A 54 -4.41 2.87 19.35
C TYR A 54 -3.20 3.32 18.54
N ILE A 55 -2.02 2.73 18.79
CA ILE A 55 -0.81 3.00 18.00
C ILE A 55 -1.07 2.70 16.52
N VAL A 56 -1.65 1.53 16.24
CA VAL A 56 -1.96 1.11 14.86
C VAL A 56 -2.97 2.06 14.22
N THR A 57 -4.04 2.44 14.94
CA THR A 57 -5.04 3.38 14.42
C THR A 57 -4.42 4.74 14.09
N ILE A 58 -3.59 5.30 14.96
CA ILE A 58 -2.93 6.59 14.72
C ILE A 58 -1.95 6.49 13.55
N ALA A 59 -1.18 5.41 13.46
CA ALA A 59 -0.24 5.19 12.37
C ALA A 59 -0.95 5.09 11.01
N VAL A 60 -2.04 4.32 10.93
CA VAL A 60 -2.85 4.19 9.72
C VAL A 60 -3.50 5.52 9.35
N PHE A 61 -3.98 6.30 10.32
CA PHE A 61 -4.56 7.62 10.08
C PHE A 61 -3.54 8.59 9.48
N LEU A 62 -2.34 8.71 10.08
CA LEU A 62 -1.28 9.57 9.57
C LEU A 62 -0.81 9.14 8.17
N PHE A 63 -0.72 7.82 7.94
CA PHE A 63 -0.36 7.26 6.64
C PHE A 63 -1.42 7.51 5.56
N ALA A 64 -2.70 7.43 5.92
CA ALA A 64 -3.80 7.74 5.00
C ALA A 64 -3.77 9.21 4.57
N ILE A 65 -3.51 10.13 5.51
CA ILE A 65 -3.39 11.57 5.20
C ILE A 65 -2.21 11.83 4.25
N SER A 66 -1.02 11.31 4.56
CA SER A 66 0.15 11.54 3.71
C SER A 66 -0.07 11.00 2.29
N THR A 67 -0.68 9.81 2.19
CA THR A 67 -1.04 9.18 0.93
C THR A 67 -2.05 10.05 0.15
N ALA A 68 -3.12 10.52 0.80
CA ALA A 68 -4.12 11.38 0.17
C ALA A 68 -3.52 12.68 -0.40
N ILE A 69 -2.59 13.31 0.34
CA ILE A 69 -1.89 14.51 -0.12
C ILE A 69 -1.04 14.21 -1.36
N SER A 70 -0.28 13.11 -1.36
CA SER A 70 0.54 12.71 -2.51
C SER A 70 -0.31 12.45 -3.76
N TRP A 71 -1.42 11.71 -3.63
CA TRP A 71 -2.30 11.42 -4.77
C TRP A 71 -3.04 12.66 -5.28
N SER A 72 -3.43 13.58 -4.39
CA SER A 72 -3.96 14.88 -4.78
C SER A 72 -2.95 15.67 -5.64
N TYR A 73 -1.69 15.73 -5.19
CA TYR A 73 -0.62 16.42 -5.91
C TYR A 73 -0.30 15.78 -7.27
N TYR A 74 -0.26 14.44 -7.35
CA TYR A 74 -0.03 13.76 -8.64
C TYR A 74 -1.15 14.07 -9.62
N GLY A 75 -2.41 14.06 -9.16
CA GLY A 75 -3.55 14.44 -9.99
C GLY A 75 -3.54 15.90 -10.43
N ASP A 76 -3.13 16.83 -9.56
CA ASP A 76 -2.95 18.24 -9.93
C ASP A 76 -2.00 18.38 -11.14
N ARG A 77 -0.88 17.64 -11.14
CA ARG A 77 0.09 17.66 -12.24
C ARG A 77 -0.44 16.98 -13.50
N SER A 78 -1.17 15.88 -13.37
CA SER A 78 -1.80 15.20 -14.51
C SER A 78 -2.85 16.07 -15.19
N ILE A 79 -3.70 16.75 -14.41
CA ILE A 79 -4.72 17.65 -14.95
C ILE A 79 -4.11 18.93 -15.54
N GLU A 80 -3.08 19.49 -14.90
CA GLU A 80 -2.34 20.62 -15.47
C GLU A 80 -1.73 20.28 -16.82
N TYR A 81 -1.19 19.06 -16.99
CA TYR A 81 -0.66 18.59 -18.26
C TYR A 81 -1.75 18.43 -19.34
N LEU A 82 -2.94 17.94 -18.98
CA LEU A 82 -4.03 17.66 -19.92
C LEU A 82 -4.86 18.90 -20.30
N PHE A 83 -5.18 19.75 -19.32
CA PHE A 83 -6.17 20.82 -19.46
C PHE A 83 -5.63 22.20 -19.04
N GLY A 84 -4.36 22.28 -18.63
CA GLY A 84 -3.73 23.51 -18.18
C GLY A 84 -4.04 23.88 -16.73
N SER A 85 -3.41 24.96 -16.26
CA SER A 85 -3.43 25.39 -14.85
C SER A 85 -4.81 25.78 -14.30
N LYS A 86 -5.74 26.19 -15.18
CA LYS A 86 -7.10 26.60 -14.78
C LYS A 86 -7.97 25.44 -14.31
N ALA A 87 -7.65 24.20 -14.70
CA ALA A 87 -8.42 23.01 -14.35
C ALA A 87 -8.05 22.42 -12.98
N ILE A 88 -6.98 22.89 -12.34
CA ILE A 88 -6.48 22.38 -11.05
C ILE A 88 -7.53 22.58 -9.94
N MET A 89 -8.14 23.76 -9.84
CA MET A 89 -9.06 24.06 -8.75
C MET A 89 -10.36 23.22 -8.82
N PRO A 90 -11.02 23.09 -9.99
CA PRO A 90 -12.12 22.13 -10.15
C PRO A 90 -11.74 20.69 -9.81
N TYR A 91 -10.55 20.23 -10.23
CA TYR A 91 -10.07 18.88 -9.94
C TYR A 91 -9.93 18.63 -8.44
N ARG A 92 -9.35 19.57 -7.69
CA ARG A 92 -9.22 19.45 -6.23
C ARG A 92 -10.56 19.28 -5.52
N PHE A 93 -11.59 20.00 -5.98
CA PHE A 93 -12.94 19.84 -5.44
C PHE A 93 -13.49 18.44 -5.69
N VAL A 94 -13.36 17.95 -6.93
CA VAL A 94 -13.76 16.58 -7.30
C VAL A 94 -12.99 15.55 -6.47
N PHE A 95 -11.68 15.73 -6.30
CA PHE A 95 -10.84 14.83 -5.50
C PHE A 95 -11.35 14.69 -4.06
N VAL A 96 -11.69 15.80 -3.39
CA VAL A 96 -12.22 15.76 -2.02
C VAL A 96 -13.56 15.04 -1.95
N VAL A 97 -14.46 15.28 -2.91
CA VAL A 97 -15.76 14.58 -2.99
C VAL A 97 -15.57 13.09 -3.20
N VAL A 98 -14.73 12.68 -4.15
CA VAL A 98 -14.43 11.27 -4.42
C VAL A 98 -13.74 10.61 -3.23
N HIS A 99 -12.85 11.31 -2.53
CA HIS A 99 -12.18 10.81 -1.33
C HIS A 99 -13.17 10.53 -0.20
N PHE A 100 -14.16 11.42 -0.01
CA PHE A 100 -15.25 11.21 0.94
C PHE A 100 -16.13 10.01 0.54
N LEU A 101 -16.49 9.89 -0.74
CA LEU A 101 -17.25 8.74 -1.25
C LEU A 101 -16.48 7.42 -1.07
N GLY A 102 -15.15 7.45 -1.21
CA GLY A 102 -14.28 6.31 -0.97
C GLY A 102 -14.33 5.79 0.47
N ALA A 103 -14.65 6.64 1.45
CA ALA A 103 -14.86 6.22 2.84
C ALA A 103 -16.22 5.54 3.07
N ILE A 104 -17.16 5.66 2.12
CA ILE A 104 -18.52 5.10 2.19
C ILE A 104 -18.60 3.76 1.43
N PHE A 105 -17.88 3.63 0.32
CA PHE A 105 -17.91 2.43 -0.51
C PHE A 105 -17.21 1.23 0.15
N SER A 106 -17.53 0.02 -0.35
CA SER A 106 -16.89 -1.20 0.14
C SER A 106 -15.41 -1.24 -0.23
N LEU A 107 -14.60 -1.77 0.67
CA LEU A 107 -13.15 -1.88 0.49
C LEU A 107 -12.79 -2.65 -0.78
N GLU A 108 -13.50 -3.75 -1.07
CA GLU A 108 -13.30 -4.57 -2.26
C GLU A 108 -13.53 -3.79 -3.57
N LEU A 109 -14.56 -2.95 -3.62
CA LEU A 109 -14.82 -2.10 -4.79
C LEU A 109 -13.70 -1.09 -5.01
N VAL A 110 -13.23 -0.46 -3.92
CA VAL A 110 -12.15 0.53 -3.97
C VAL A 110 -10.84 -0.11 -4.42
N TRP A 111 -10.49 -1.30 -3.91
CA TRP A 111 -9.32 -2.05 -4.38
C TRP A 111 -9.45 -2.48 -5.83
N GLY A 112 -10.61 -3.05 -6.23
CA GLY A 112 -10.82 -3.49 -7.61
C GLY A 112 -10.73 -2.34 -8.62
N PHE A 113 -11.31 -1.18 -8.30
CA PHE A 113 -11.16 0.01 -9.12
C PHE A 113 -9.71 0.54 -9.12
N GLY A 114 -9.08 0.61 -7.94
CA GLY A 114 -7.71 1.07 -7.77
C GLY A 114 -6.72 0.26 -8.58
N ASP A 115 -6.72 -1.07 -8.44
CA ASP A 115 -5.80 -1.96 -9.13
C ASP A 115 -5.98 -1.90 -10.66
N THR A 116 -7.21 -1.77 -11.13
CA THR A 116 -7.50 -1.59 -12.57
C THR A 116 -6.95 -0.26 -13.08
N ALA A 117 -7.17 0.83 -12.36
CA ALA A 117 -6.69 2.16 -12.74
C ALA A 117 -5.15 2.25 -12.69
N LEU A 118 -4.53 1.68 -11.64
CA LEU A 118 -3.08 1.60 -11.50
C LEU A 118 -2.49 0.74 -12.63
N GLY A 119 -3.11 -0.39 -12.97
CA GLY A 119 -2.70 -1.23 -14.09
C GLY A 119 -2.74 -0.47 -15.42
N LEU A 120 -3.84 0.23 -15.69
CA LEU A 120 -4.00 1.03 -16.91
C LEU A 120 -2.95 2.14 -17.04
N MET A 121 -2.59 2.79 -15.93
CA MET A 121 -1.52 3.80 -15.90
C MET A 121 -0.13 3.19 -16.01
N ALA A 122 0.10 2.03 -15.40
CA ALA A 122 1.40 1.36 -15.37
C ALA A 122 1.80 0.81 -16.74
N ILE A 123 0.87 0.25 -17.51
CA ILE A 123 1.16 -0.34 -18.83
C ILE A 123 1.91 0.63 -19.77
N PRO A 124 1.39 1.82 -20.11
CA PRO A 124 2.10 2.74 -21.00
C PRO A 124 3.40 3.26 -20.38
N ASN A 125 3.43 3.47 -19.06
CA ASN A 125 4.63 3.92 -18.35
C ASN A 125 5.76 2.90 -18.45
N LEU A 126 5.46 1.62 -18.20
CA LEU A 126 6.43 0.53 -18.29
C LEU A 126 6.96 0.35 -19.71
N ILE A 127 6.09 0.42 -20.74
CA ILE A 127 6.51 0.39 -22.15
C ILE A 127 7.48 1.54 -22.45
N ALA A 128 7.16 2.76 -22.01
CA ALA A 128 8.03 3.91 -22.19
C ALA A 128 9.38 3.75 -21.50
N ILE A 129 9.42 3.25 -20.26
CA ILE A 129 10.67 2.99 -19.54
C ILE A 129 11.53 1.94 -20.25
N LEU A 130 10.92 0.85 -20.74
CA LEU A 130 11.64 -0.18 -21.48
C LEU A 130 12.24 0.38 -22.78
N ALA A 131 11.48 1.17 -23.53
CA ALA A 131 11.95 1.83 -24.75
C ALA A 131 13.07 2.86 -24.46
N LEU A 132 12.96 3.62 -23.37
CA LEU A 132 13.93 4.65 -22.99
C LEU A 132 15.11 4.11 -22.18
N SER A 133 15.14 2.83 -21.82
CA SER A 133 16.18 2.23 -20.97
C SER A 133 17.60 2.48 -21.49
N GLY A 134 17.80 2.44 -22.82
CA GLY A 134 19.08 2.77 -23.46
C GLY A 134 19.47 4.26 -23.31
N VAL A 135 18.50 5.16 -23.44
CA VAL A 135 18.71 6.62 -23.24
C VAL A 135 19.02 6.92 -21.79
N ALA A 136 18.27 6.30 -20.85
CA ALA A 136 18.52 6.42 -19.42
C ALA A 136 19.94 5.98 -19.06
N ARG A 137 20.40 4.82 -19.58
CA ARG A 137 21.77 4.33 -19.37
C ARG A 137 22.81 5.32 -19.89
N ARG A 138 22.63 5.86 -21.10
CA ARG A 138 23.53 6.85 -21.68
C ARG A 138 23.63 8.11 -20.80
N LEU A 139 22.49 8.63 -20.36
CA LEU A 139 22.42 9.81 -19.49
C LEU A 139 23.03 9.55 -18.12
N SER A 140 22.84 8.36 -17.54
CA SER A 140 23.48 7.98 -16.27
C SER A 140 25.00 7.96 -16.42
N VAL A 141 25.54 7.32 -17.47
CA VAL A 141 26.99 7.27 -17.71
C VAL A 141 27.56 8.67 -17.93
N ASP A 142 26.89 9.51 -18.73
CA ASP A 142 27.29 10.90 -18.96
C ASP A 142 27.21 11.76 -17.70
N TYR A 143 26.19 11.55 -16.85
CA TYR A 143 26.09 12.24 -15.57
C TYR A 143 27.28 11.89 -14.67
N PHE A 144 27.61 10.61 -14.52
CA PHE A 144 28.71 10.15 -13.66
C PHE A 144 30.12 10.43 -14.22
N SER A 145 30.28 10.62 -15.53
CA SER A 145 31.57 11.02 -16.11
C SER A 145 31.93 12.48 -15.84
N ARG A 146 30.94 13.32 -15.49
CA ARG A 146 31.18 14.74 -15.18
C ARG A 146 31.85 14.87 -13.80
N SER A 147 32.87 15.72 -13.72
CA SER A 147 33.44 16.12 -12.43
C SER A 147 32.40 16.95 -11.67
N HIS A 148 31.78 16.31 -10.67
CA HIS A 148 30.85 16.98 -9.79
C HIS A 148 31.64 17.88 -8.84
N LYS A 149 31.57 19.19 -9.05
CA LYS A 149 32.08 20.14 -8.07
C LYS A 149 31.23 19.98 -6.81
N ARG A 150 31.75 19.26 -5.81
CA ARG A 150 31.19 19.25 -4.45
C ARG A 150 31.09 20.71 -4.04
N TYR A 151 29.88 21.22 -3.83
CA TYR A 151 29.64 22.59 -3.39
C TYR A 151 30.44 22.79 -2.09
N LYS A 152 31.61 23.44 -2.20
CA LYS A 152 32.49 23.69 -1.06
C LYS A 152 31.81 24.76 -0.22
N SER A 153 31.54 24.38 1.02
CA SER A 153 30.89 25.16 2.06
C SER A 153 31.53 26.54 2.23
N HIS A 154 30.82 27.58 1.79
CA HIS A 154 31.00 28.95 2.28
C HIS A 154 30.37 29.18 3.67
N ILE A 155 29.96 28.10 4.37
CA ILE A 155 29.16 28.15 5.61
C ILE A 155 30.00 28.11 6.91
N TRP A 156 31.32 27.94 6.85
CA TRP A 156 32.19 27.90 8.06
C TRP A 156 33.32 28.95 8.06
N LYS A 157 33.02 30.19 7.64
CA LYS A 157 33.84 31.36 7.94
C LYS A 157 33.01 32.43 8.63
N LYS A 158 32.79 32.29 9.93
CA LYS A 158 32.66 33.38 10.90
C LYS A 158 33.11 32.87 12.25
#